data_AF-A0A1G0GIC8-F1
#
_entry.id   AF-A0A1G0GIC8-F1
#
_cell.length_a   1.000
_cell.length_b   1.000
_cell.length_c   1.000
_cell.angle_alpha   90.00
_cell.angle_beta   90.00
_cell.angle_gamma   90.00
#
_symmetry.space_group_name_H-M   'P 1'
#
loop_
_entity.id
_entity.type
_entity.pdbx_description
1 polymer ?
#
loop_
_entity_poly.entity_id
_entity_poly.type
_entity_poly.pdbx_seq_one_letter_code
_entity_poly.pdbx_strand_id
1 'polypeptide(L)'
;MKKFILFGCLFILNLTYSVTSMARNYNSIYTIGAYDEAFSKHETVIKLGPIAATEVPPTIPKSFLEKDGSYGGGEAFCTIKQACHGLKNQLASGKLPKNESWHIYILDANWNEDTYQLHANDFRIKRPLKVIKLIRENC
;
A
#
# COMPACT_ATOMS: atom_id res chain seq x y z
N MET A 1 -50.95 -45.00 -14.16
CA MET A 1 -49.81 -45.16 -15.08
C MET A 1 -49.83 -44.04 -16.13
N LYS A 2 -48.85 -43.12 -16.08
CA LYS A 2 -48.17 -42.48 -17.23
C LYS A 2 -47.29 -41.34 -16.68
N LYS A 3 -45.97 -41.50 -16.82
CA LYS A 3 -44.91 -40.51 -16.56
C LYS A 3 -44.65 -39.72 -17.86
N PHE A 4 -44.41 -38.42 -17.76
CA PHE A 4 -43.60 -37.56 -18.66
C PHE A 4 -43.32 -36.27 -17.86
N ILE A 5 -42.17 -36.10 -17.16
CA ILE A 5 -40.89 -35.50 -17.59
C ILE A 5 -41.07 -34.27 -18.50
N LEU A 6 -40.78 -33.05 -17.99
CA LEU A 6 -39.62 -32.23 -18.41
C LEU A 6 -39.63 -30.85 -17.73
N PHE A 7 -38.53 -30.54 -17.05
CA PHE A 7 -37.79 -29.27 -17.12
C PHE A 7 -38.59 -27.96 -17.28
N GLY A 8 -38.76 -27.24 -16.17
CA GLY A 8 -39.26 -25.87 -16.16
C GLY A 8 -38.39 -24.95 -15.31
N CYS A 9 -37.37 -24.35 -15.95
CA CYS A 9 -36.71 -23.10 -15.59
C CYS A 9 -36.09 -22.95 -14.18
N LEU A 10 -34.93 -23.60 -14.00
CA LEU A 10 -33.80 -22.96 -13.33
C LEU A 10 -33.40 -21.73 -14.17
N PHE A 11 -33.86 -20.53 -13.80
CA PHE A 11 -33.36 -19.28 -14.41
C PHE A 11 -32.97 -18.29 -13.32
N ILE A 12 -31.73 -18.45 -12.86
CA ILE A 12 -30.73 -17.37 -12.73
C ILE A 12 -31.28 -16.09 -12.07
N LEU A 13 -31.41 -16.13 -10.74
CA LEU A 13 -31.28 -14.95 -9.90
C LEU A 13 -29.81 -14.82 -9.44
N ASN A 14 -28.88 -14.86 -10.40
CA ASN A 14 -27.56 -14.28 -10.17
C ASN A 14 -27.75 -12.77 -10.25
N LEU A 15 -28.14 -12.16 -9.13
CA LEU A 15 -27.84 -10.75 -8.89
C LEU A 15 -26.31 -10.65 -8.94
N THR A 16 -25.79 -10.39 -10.13
CA THR A 16 -24.46 -9.81 -10.29
C THR A 16 -24.57 -8.44 -9.65
N TYR A 17 -24.26 -8.37 -8.36
CA TYR A 17 -23.83 -7.14 -7.72
C TYR A 17 -22.56 -6.73 -8.48
N SER A 18 -22.75 -5.99 -9.57
CA SER A 18 -21.73 -5.15 -10.14
C SER A 18 -21.40 -4.15 -9.04
N VAL A 19 -20.41 -4.49 -8.22
CA VAL A 19 -19.76 -3.54 -7.34
C VAL A 19 -19.09 -2.57 -8.30
N THR A 20 -19.83 -1.54 -8.70
CA THR A 20 -19.25 -0.36 -9.32
C THR A 20 -18.27 0.17 -8.29
N SER A 21 -17.00 -0.19 -8.47
CA SER A 21 -15.87 0.46 -7.83
C SER A 21 -15.98 1.92 -8.22
N MET A 22 -16.66 2.72 -7.38
CA MET A 22 -16.52 4.17 -7.42
C MET A 22 -15.03 4.41 -7.29
N ALA A 23 -14.39 4.83 -8.38
CA ALA A 23 -13.03 5.31 -8.37
C ALA A 23 -13.02 6.54 -7.44
N ARG A 24 -12.78 6.30 -6.16
CA ARG A 24 -12.68 7.36 -5.16
C ARG A 24 -11.37 8.06 -5.49
N ASN A 25 -11.49 9.28 -6.01
CA ASN A 25 -10.31 10.05 -6.40
C ASN A 25 -9.62 10.52 -5.11
N TYR A 26 -8.47 9.92 -4.80
CA TYR A 26 -7.68 10.28 -3.64
C TYR A 26 -6.64 11.30 -4.06
N ASN A 27 -6.77 12.52 -3.54
CA ASN A 27 -5.89 13.65 -3.89
C ASN A 27 -4.55 13.61 -3.15
N SER A 28 -4.35 12.69 -2.22
CA SER A 28 -3.12 12.57 -1.43
C SER A 28 -2.74 11.11 -1.25
N ILE A 29 -1.44 10.85 -1.31
CA ILE A 29 -0.85 9.57 -0.94
C ILE A 29 -0.01 9.77 0.33
N TYR A 30 -0.29 8.94 1.33
CA TYR A 30 0.48 8.90 2.57
C TYR A 30 1.40 7.68 2.59
N THR A 31 2.56 7.80 3.22
CA THR A 31 3.52 6.71 3.45
C THR A 31 3.96 6.71 4.91
N ILE A 32 4.49 5.57 5.35
CA ILE A 32 5.25 5.45 6.60
C ILE A 32 6.75 5.60 6.29
N GLY A 33 7.51 6.25 7.18
CA GLY A 33 8.96 6.40 7.06
C GLY A 33 9.61 6.87 8.36
N ALA A 34 10.93 6.82 8.43
CA ALA A 34 11.73 7.39 9.52
C ALA A 34 12.78 8.31 8.86
N TYR A 35 12.40 9.57 8.63
CA TYR A 35 13.18 10.50 7.79
C TYR A 35 13.60 11.75 8.54
N ASP A 36 13.48 11.77 9.87
CA ASP A 36 13.65 12.97 10.68
C ASP A 36 15.02 13.60 10.49
N GLU A 37 16.06 12.79 10.43
CA GLU A 37 17.42 13.27 10.19
C GLU A 37 17.54 13.96 8.82
N ALA A 38 17.05 13.33 7.74
CA ALA A 38 17.11 13.90 6.39
C ALA A 38 16.29 15.20 6.29
N PHE A 39 15.09 15.24 6.88
CA PHE A 39 14.28 16.45 6.94
C PHE A 39 14.95 17.56 7.76
N SER A 40 15.61 17.22 8.89
CA SER A 40 16.33 18.21 9.71
C SER A 40 17.50 18.86 8.97
N LYS A 41 18.09 18.12 8.02
CA LYS A 41 19.18 18.59 7.14
C LYS A 41 18.68 19.22 5.84
N HIS A 42 17.37 19.37 5.65
CA HIS A 42 16.76 19.86 4.41
C HIS A 42 17.12 19.02 3.16
N GLU A 43 17.39 17.74 3.35
CA GLU A 43 17.71 16.82 2.27
C GLU A 43 16.45 16.39 1.52
N THR A 44 16.59 16.12 0.22
CA THR A 44 15.50 15.55 -0.56
C THR A 44 15.38 14.07 -0.26
N VAL A 45 14.23 13.67 0.29
CA VAL A 45 13.92 12.27 0.57
C VAL A 45 13.11 11.66 -0.57
N ILE A 46 13.57 10.53 -1.07
CA ILE A 46 12.89 9.74 -2.10
C ILE A 46 12.44 8.40 -1.51
N LYS A 47 11.14 8.11 -1.61
CA LYS A 47 10.59 6.77 -1.36
C LYS A 47 10.77 5.93 -2.61
N LEU A 48 11.35 4.74 -2.46
CA LEU A 48 11.67 3.85 -3.58
C LEU A 48 10.42 3.14 -4.12
N GLY A 49 10.36 3.00 -5.45
CA GLY A 49 9.43 2.11 -6.15
C GLY A 49 9.86 0.63 -6.05
N PRO A 50 9.25 -0.26 -6.83
CA PRO A 50 9.61 -1.66 -6.83
C PRO A 50 11.04 -1.87 -7.35
N ILE A 51 11.74 -2.87 -6.80
CA ILE A 51 13.10 -3.24 -7.16
C ILE A 51 13.15 -4.76 -7.32
N ALA A 52 13.71 -5.23 -8.43
CA ALA A 52 13.86 -6.67 -8.69
C ALA A 52 14.81 -7.30 -7.67
N ALA A 53 14.61 -8.57 -7.32
CA ALA A 53 15.39 -9.29 -6.31
C ALA A 53 16.91 -9.23 -6.53
N THR A 54 17.35 -9.21 -7.79
CA THR A 54 18.77 -9.12 -8.19
C THR A 54 19.39 -7.74 -7.97
N GLU A 55 18.58 -6.71 -7.75
CA GLU A 55 18.98 -5.30 -7.68
C GLU A 55 18.70 -4.68 -6.31
N VAL A 56 18.09 -5.44 -5.37
CA VAL A 56 17.79 -4.96 -4.03
C VAL A 56 19.10 -4.65 -3.29
N PRO A 57 19.32 -3.39 -2.85
CA PRO A 57 20.52 -3.04 -2.11
C PRO A 57 20.51 -3.70 -0.72
N PRO A 58 21.69 -4.06 -0.19
CA PRO A 58 21.80 -4.76 1.10
C PRO A 58 21.34 -3.92 2.31
N THR A 59 21.13 -2.62 2.11
CA THR A 59 20.62 -1.69 3.12
C THR A 59 19.11 -1.80 3.34
N ILE A 60 18.35 -2.39 2.43
CA ILE A 60 16.90 -2.62 2.64
C ILE A 60 16.72 -3.79 3.64
N PRO A 61 16.00 -3.57 4.75
CA PRO A 61 15.74 -4.64 5.71
C PRO A 61 15.03 -5.84 5.06
N LYS A 62 15.46 -7.06 5.39
CA LYS A 62 14.82 -8.29 4.89
C LYS A 62 13.33 -8.37 5.22
N SER A 63 12.89 -7.75 6.33
CA SER A 63 11.47 -7.67 6.70
C SER A 63 10.60 -6.87 5.72
N PHE A 64 11.22 -6.10 4.81
CA PHE A 64 10.52 -5.30 3.80
C PHE A 64 10.47 -5.98 2.44
N LEU A 65 11.15 -7.13 2.28
CA LEU A 65 11.22 -7.86 1.02
C LEU A 65 10.08 -8.86 0.91
N GLU A 66 9.66 -9.08 -0.33
CA GLU A 66 8.74 -10.15 -0.69
C GLU A 66 9.42 -11.53 -0.59
N LYS A 67 8.64 -12.60 -0.70
CA LYS A 67 9.16 -13.98 -0.56
C LYS A 67 10.22 -14.34 -1.61
N ASP A 68 10.16 -13.72 -2.79
CA ASP A 68 11.13 -13.90 -3.86
C ASP A 68 12.38 -13.02 -3.70
N GLY A 69 12.46 -12.22 -2.63
CA GLY A 69 13.56 -11.31 -2.35
C GLY A 69 13.44 -9.95 -3.04
N SER A 70 12.40 -9.70 -3.82
CA SER A 70 12.15 -8.39 -4.42
C SER A 70 11.67 -7.38 -3.38
N TYR A 71 11.84 -6.09 -3.68
CA TYR A 71 11.21 -5.03 -2.92
C TYR A 71 9.97 -4.56 -3.67
N GLY A 72 8.79 -4.69 -3.07
CA GLY A 72 7.52 -4.29 -3.70
C GLY A 72 7.27 -2.77 -3.76
N GLY A 73 8.24 -1.94 -3.37
CA GLY A 73 8.05 -0.49 -3.28
C GLY A 73 7.55 -0.01 -1.93
N GLY A 74 7.62 1.30 -1.74
CA GLY A 74 7.10 1.98 -0.55
C GLY A 74 5.58 1.81 -0.41
N GLU A 75 5.11 1.56 0.81
CA GLU A 75 3.67 1.48 1.10
C GLU A 75 2.98 2.82 0.88
N ALA A 76 1.78 2.74 0.31
CA ALA A 76 0.92 3.86 0.00
C ALA A 76 -0.44 3.68 0.69
N PHE A 77 -0.92 4.75 1.33
CA PHE A 77 -2.22 4.79 1.98
C PHE A 77 -3.04 5.95 1.45
N CYS A 78 -4.33 5.72 1.20
CA CYS A 78 -5.22 6.75 0.67
C CYS A 78 -5.61 7.80 1.72
N THR A 79 -5.51 7.44 3.01
CA THR A 79 -5.94 8.27 4.14
C THR A 79 -4.96 8.20 5.29
N ILE A 80 -4.86 9.28 6.07
CA ILE A 80 -4.06 9.31 7.31
C ILE A 80 -4.53 8.22 8.29
N LYS A 81 -5.83 7.94 8.36
CA LYS A 81 -6.37 6.89 9.24
C LYS A 81 -5.83 5.50 8.88
N GLN A 82 -5.79 5.17 7.59
CA GLN A 82 -5.21 3.92 7.11
C GLN A 82 -3.70 3.87 7.37
N ALA A 83 -2.98 4.96 7.10
CA ALA A 83 -1.55 5.04 7.40
C ALA A 83 -1.27 4.85 8.90
N CYS A 84 -2.08 5.44 9.78
CA CYS A 84 -1.94 5.25 11.23
C CYS A 84 -2.22 3.82 11.67
N HIS A 85 -3.24 3.19 11.09
CA HIS A 85 -3.53 1.79 11.37
C HIS A 85 -2.37 0.90 10.89
N GLY A 86 -1.85 1.15 9.69
CA GLY A 86 -0.66 0.49 9.15
C GLY A 86 0.55 0.62 10.07
N LEU A 87 0.87 1.85 10.51
CA LEU A 87 2.00 2.13 11.39
C LEU A 87 1.90 1.32 12.70
N LYS A 88 0.75 1.38 13.38
CA LYS A 88 0.52 0.62 14.62
C LYS A 88 0.67 -0.87 14.41
N ASN A 89 0.08 -1.41 13.35
CA ASN A 89 0.13 -2.85 13.06
C ASN A 89 1.56 -3.30 12.75
N GLN A 90 2.32 -2.51 12.01
CA GLN A 90 3.69 -2.88 11.63
C GLN A 90 4.68 -2.78 12.79
N LEU A 91 4.49 -1.83 13.70
CA LEU A 91 5.24 -1.77 14.97
C LEU A 91 4.88 -2.96 15.88
N ALA A 92 3.59 -3.29 15.98
CA ALA A 92 3.12 -4.41 16.81
C ALA A 92 3.59 -5.77 16.29
N SER A 93 3.60 -5.96 14.96
CA SER A 93 4.06 -7.19 14.30
C SER A 93 5.58 -7.29 14.15
N GLY A 94 6.33 -6.23 14.46
CA GLY A 94 7.78 -6.21 14.33
C GLY A 94 8.29 -6.10 12.89
N LYS A 95 7.42 -5.77 11.92
CA LYS A 95 7.84 -5.48 10.54
C LYS A 95 8.76 -4.25 10.53
N LEU A 96 8.39 -3.21 11.28
CA LEU A 96 9.19 -2.01 11.48
C LEU A 96 10.10 -2.15 12.71
N PRO A 97 11.41 -1.88 12.58
CA PRO A 97 12.34 -1.78 13.71
C PRO A 97 11.88 -0.78 14.77
N LYS A 98 11.95 -1.15 16.05
CA LYS A 98 11.46 -0.30 17.17
C LYS A 98 12.40 0.84 17.56
N ASN A 99 13.64 0.82 17.07
CA ASN A 99 14.69 1.80 17.38
C ASN A 99 14.66 3.04 16.48
N GLU A 100 13.74 3.10 15.51
CA GLU A 100 13.60 4.20 14.57
C GLU A 100 12.34 5.02 14.87
N SER A 101 12.39 6.31 14.54
CA SER A 101 11.27 7.25 14.68
C SER A 101 10.32 7.15 13.47
N TRP A 102 9.39 6.20 13.52
CA TRP A 102 8.44 6.01 12.41
C TRP A 102 7.27 6.98 12.46
N HIS A 103 7.06 7.68 11.35
CA HIS A 103 6.03 8.70 11.20
C HIS A 103 5.27 8.58 9.87
N ILE A 104 4.20 9.36 9.72
CA ILE A 104 3.42 9.46 8.48
C ILE A 104 3.84 10.71 7.71
N TYR A 105 4.14 10.51 6.43
CA TYR A 105 4.48 11.57 5.49
C TYR A 105 3.53 11.56 4.30
N ILE A 106 3.50 12.67 3.56
CA ILE A 106 2.80 12.78 2.26
C ILE A 106 3.81 12.69 1.11
N LEU A 107 3.40 12.04 0.01
CA LEU A 107 4.18 11.90 -1.21
C LEU A 107 3.71 12.89 -2.29
N ASP A 108 4.64 13.30 -3.14
CA ASP A 108 4.37 14.05 -4.37
C ASP A 108 3.90 13.10 -5.48
N ALA A 109 2.62 12.76 -5.44
CA ALA A 109 2.08 11.67 -6.25
C ALA A 109 0.56 11.72 -6.44
N ASN A 110 0.09 11.06 -7.48
CA ASN A 110 -1.31 10.82 -7.80
C ASN A 110 -1.68 9.36 -7.50
N TRP A 111 -2.74 9.13 -6.73
CA TRP A 111 -3.15 7.78 -6.33
C TRP A 111 -3.32 6.81 -7.51
N ASN A 112 -4.07 7.22 -8.54
CA ASN A 112 -4.42 6.33 -9.65
C ASN A 112 -3.22 6.04 -10.56
N GLU A 113 -2.34 7.01 -10.73
CA GLU A 113 -1.19 6.91 -11.63
C GLU A 113 -0.02 6.23 -10.94
N ASP A 114 0.26 6.57 -9.69
CA ASP A 114 1.51 6.23 -9.02
C ASP A 114 1.41 5.06 -8.05
N THR A 115 0.20 4.55 -7.78
CA THR A 115 0.03 3.37 -6.90
C THR A 115 -0.50 2.15 -7.62
N TYR A 116 -0.12 0.98 -7.14
CA TYR A 116 -0.66 -0.30 -7.55
C TYR A 116 -0.95 -1.17 -6.33
N GLN A 117 -1.84 -2.13 -6.51
CA GLN A 117 -2.12 -3.13 -5.48
C GLN A 117 -1.12 -4.28 -5.62
N LEU A 118 -0.31 -4.51 -4.59
CA LEU A 118 0.63 -5.63 -4.54
C LEU A 118 -0.05 -6.89 -3.99
N HIS A 119 -0.77 -6.76 -2.87
CA HIS A 119 -1.57 -7.82 -2.24
C HIS A 119 -2.97 -7.31 -1.89
N ALA A 120 -3.85 -8.20 -1.41
CA ALA A 120 -5.15 -7.79 -0.88
C ALA A 120 -4.98 -6.71 0.21
N ASN A 121 -5.52 -5.51 -0.03
CA ASN A 121 -5.40 -4.33 0.85
C ASN A 121 -3.96 -3.82 1.09
N ASP A 122 -2.99 -4.19 0.25
CA ASP A 122 -1.63 -3.68 0.28
C ASP A 122 -1.34 -2.90 -1.01
N PHE A 123 -1.17 -1.59 -0.88
CA PHE A 123 -0.91 -0.69 -1.99
C PHE A 123 0.51 -0.14 -1.91
N ARG A 124 1.19 -0.12 -3.05
CA ARG A 124 2.58 0.29 -3.18
C ARG A 124 2.75 1.35 -4.25
N ILE A 125 3.82 2.11 -4.16
CA ILE A 125 4.18 3.10 -5.17
C ILE A 125 4.89 2.42 -6.36
N LYS A 126 4.52 2.78 -7.58
CA LYS A 126 5.03 2.18 -8.84
C LYS A 126 6.41 2.66 -9.25
N ARG A 127 6.84 3.80 -8.73
CA ARG A 127 8.09 4.49 -9.11
C ARG A 127 8.65 5.25 -7.91
N PRO A 128 9.91 5.70 -7.97
CA PRO A 128 10.44 6.60 -6.96
C PRO A 128 9.62 7.90 -6.86
N LEU A 129 9.28 8.30 -5.64
CA LEU A 129 8.47 9.48 -5.35
C LEU A 129 9.11 10.33 -4.26
N LYS A 130 8.97 11.66 -4.37
CA LYS A 130 9.46 12.57 -3.36
C LYS A 130 8.56 12.54 -2.14
N VAL A 131 9.17 12.51 -0.95
CA VAL A 131 8.48 12.74 0.31
C VAL A 131 8.44 14.24 0.55
N ILE A 132 7.25 14.84 0.61
CA ILE A 132 7.11 16.31 0.66
C ILE A 132 7.18 16.79 2.11
N LYS A 133 6.47 16.13 3.01
CA LYS A 133 6.23 16.67 4.36
C LYS A 133 5.86 15.59 5.35
N LEU A 134 6.32 15.76 6.59
CA LEU A 134 5.78 15.11 7.78
C LEU A 134 4.33 15.56 8.00
N ILE A 135 3.42 14.60 8.13
CA ILE A 135 2.00 14.83 8.36
C ILE A 135 1.62 14.52 9.81
N ARG A 136 2.22 13.48 10.39
CA ARG A 136 1.88 13.03 11.75
C ARG A 136 3.00 12.22 12.37
N GLU A 137 3.45 12.66 13.54
CA GLU A 137 4.48 11.96 14.31
C GLU A 137 3.92 10.73 15.02
N ASN A 138 2.76 10.88 15.67
CA ASN A 138 2.21 9.84 16.56
C ASN A 138 0.80 9.42 16.13
N CYS A 139 0.61 8.12 16.03
CA CYS A 139 -0.69 7.46 15.93
C CYS A 139 -0.97 6.74 17.24
#